data_AF-L0A5E9-F1
#
_entry.id   AF-L0A5E9-F1
#
_cell.length_a   1.000
_cell.length_b   1.000
_cell.length_c   1.000
_cell.angle_alpha   90.00
_cell.angle_beta   90.00
_cell.angle_gamma   90.00
#
_symmetry.space_group_name_H-M   'P 1'
#
loop_
_entity.id
_entity.type
_entity.pdbx_description
1 polymer ?
#
loop_
_entity_poly.entity_id
_entity_poly.type
_entity_poly.pdbx_seq_one_letter_code
_entity_poly.pdbx_strand_id
1 'polypeptide(L)'
;MPRKKNTAQPTATFAEGSPGVASGEQHAQAASPEILPPTTVTVHAPLTLIEVTDAADLDALQGDARLAPLIVARVSATVAVALPDKARALLDALRKAGHTPKVSGE
;
A
#
# COMPACT_ATOMS: atom_id res chain seq x y z
N MET A 1 66.34 -16.77 -29.80
CA MET A 1 66.31 -16.09 -28.48
C MET A 1 65.16 -15.08 -28.52
N PRO A 2 64.36 -14.81 -27.46
CA PRO A 2 63.95 -15.60 -26.27
C PRO A 2 62.39 -15.75 -26.16
N ARG A 3 61.87 -16.90 -25.68
CA ARG A 3 61.22 -17.18 -24.36
C ARG A 3 59.70 -16.89 -24.27
N LYS A 4 58.87 -17.96 -24.20
CA LYS A 4 58.18 -18.54 -23.00
C LYS A 4 57.06 -17.61 -22.46
N LYS A 5 55.84 -18.07 -22.16
CA LYS A 5 55.44 -19.12 -21.19
C LYS A 5 53.98 -19.57 -21.53
N ASN A 6 53.65 -20.87 -21.60
CA ASN A 6 53.26 -21.75 -20.46
C ASN A 6 51.98 -21.23 -19.77
N THR A 7 50.87 -21.96 -19.57
CA THR A 7 50.76 -23.30 -18.97
C THR A 7 49.31 -23.82 -19.03
N ALA A 8 49.17 -25.10 -19.41
CA ALA A 8 48.23 -26.16 -19.00
C ALA A 8 46.68 -26.06 -19.16
N GLN A 9 46.17 -27.10 -19.84
CA GLN A 9 44.84 -27.75 -19.74
C GLN A 9 44.66 -28.49 -18.37
N PRO A 10 43.76 -29.49 -18.14
CA PRO A 10 42.52 -29.97 -18.82
C PRO A 10 41.35 -30.34 -17.86
N THR A 11 40.20 -30.66 -18.47
CA THR A 11 39.21 -31.74 -18.18
C THR A 11 39.34 -32.61 -16.92
N ALA A 12 38.21 -32.82 -16.22
CA ALA A 12 37.70 -34.12 -15.74
C ALA A 12 36.40 -33.88 -14.93
N THR A 13 35.24 -34.37 -15.35
CA THR A 13 34.71 -35.74 -15.24
C THR A 13 33.83 -35.91 -14.00
N PHE A 14 32.63 -36.41 -14.24
CA PHE A 14 31.64 -36.88 -13.28
C PHE A 14 32.18 -38.02 -12.41
N ALA A 15 31.73 -38.09 -11.16
CA ALA A 15 31.62 -39.33 -10.40
C ALA A 15 30.44 -39.26 -9.41
N GLU A 16 29.61 -40.29 -9.45
CA GLU A 16 28.51 -40.65 -8.56
C GLU A 16 28.87 -40.68 -7.06
N GLY A 17 27.84 -40.60 -6.22
CA GLY A 17 27.91 -41.14 -4.86
C GLY A 17 26.76 -40.69 -3.95
N SER A 18 25.65 -41.44 -3.93
CA SER A 18 24.79 -41.50 -2.75
C SER A 18 25.49 -42.29 -1.63
N PRO A 19 25.27 -41.90 -0.37
CA PRO A 19 24.54 -42.82 0.51
C PRO A 19 23.57 -42.08 1.46
N GLY A 20 22.51 -42.79 1.85
CA GLY A 20 21.52 -42.29 2.81
C GLY A 20 22.00 -42.28 4.26
N VAL A 21 21.37 -41.41 5.06
CA VAL A 21 21.29 -41.52 6.52
C VAL A 21 19.94 -40.96 7.00
N ALA A 22 19.46 -41.61 8.06
CA ALA A 22 18.14 -41.54 8.65
C ALA A 22 17.91 -40.31 9.55
N SER A 23 16.63 -40.13 9.89
CA SER A 23 16.09 -39.52 11.10
C SER A 23 16.78 -38.28 11.66
N GLY A 24 16.09 -37.15 11.47
CA GLY A 24 16.22 -35.98 12.31
C GLY A 24 14.92 -35.19 12.21
N GLU A 25 13.97 -35.50 13.08
CA GLU A 25 12.83 -34.66 13.38
C GLU A 25 13.34 -33.28 13.83
N GLN A 26 13.53 -32.37 12.90
CA GLN A 26 13.59 -30.95 13.21
C GLN A 26 12.21 -30.40 12.90
N HIS A 27 11.35 -30.52 13.92
CA HIS A 27 10.20 -29.65 14.09
C HIS A 27 10.75 -28.23 14.08
N ALA A 28 10.82 -27.63 12.88
CA ALA A 28 11.07 -26.21 12.73
C ALA A 28 9.88 -25.54 13.39
N GLN A 29 10.09 -25.17 14.66
CA GLN A 29 9.18 -24.38 15.44
C GLN A 29 8.93 -23.13 14.61
N ALA A 30 7.79 -23.12 13.91
CA ALA A 30 7.32 -21.95 13.23
C ALA A 30 7.30 -20.87 14.30
N ALA A 31 8.20 -19.90 14.17
CA ALA A 31 8.19 -18.71 14.98
C ALA A 31 6.79 -18.13 14.85
N SER A 32 5.98 -18.31 15.89
CA SER A 32 4.70 -17.63 16.03
C SER A 32 4.98 -16.17 15.70
N PRO A 33 4.25 -15.55 14.75
CA PRO A 33 4.48 -14.15 14.44
C PRO A 33 4.21 -13.39 15.74
N GLU A 34 5.27 -12.91 16.37
CA GLU A 34 5.20 -12.11 17.58
C GLU A 34 4.49 -10.81 17.17
N ILE A 35 3.21 -10.70 17.49
CA ILE A 35 2.42 -9.51 17.20
C ILE A 35 2.93 -8.44 18.17
N LEU A 36 3.88 -7.63 17.69
CA LEU A 36 4.40 -6.48 18.42
C LEU A 36 3.22 -5.57 18.78
N PRO A 37 3.04 -5.19 20.06
CA PRO A 37 1.95 -4.31 20.44
C PRO A 37 2.12 -2.96 19.74
N PRO A 38 1.04 -2.34 19.24
CA PRO A 38 1.12 -1.05 18.58
C PRO A 38 1.70 -0.02 19.55
N THR A 39 2.82 0.59 19.17
CA THR A 39 3.64 1.44 20.02
C THR A 39 2.93 2.74 20.41
N THR A 40 1.88 3.13 19.67
CA THR A 40 1.05 4.30 19.95
C THR A 40 -0.26 4.21 19.18
N VAL A 41 -1.40 4.39 19.87
CA VAL A 41 -2.71 4.50 19.23
C VAL A 41 -3.10 5.98 19.24
N THR A 42 -3.19 6.59 18.05
CA THR A 42 -3.69 7.96 17.90
C THR A 42 -5.16 7.90 17.50
N VAL A 43 -6.02 8.50 18.33
CA VAL A 43 -7.44 8.66 18.00
C VAL A 43 -7.56 9.85 17.05
N HIS A 44 -8.07 9.60 15.84
CA HIS A 44 -8.35 10.64 14.87
C HIS A 44 -9.77 11.18 15.07
N ALA A 45 -9.97 12.46 14.74
CA ALA A 45 -11.29 13.04 14.62
C ALA A 45 -12.12 12.28 13.56
N PRO A 46 -13.46 12.25 13.68
CA PRO A 46 -14.31 11.57 12.71
C PRO A 46 -14.05 12.12 11.30
N LEU A 47 -13.62 11.23 10.41
CA LEU A 47 -13.31 11.57 9.03
C LEU A 47 -14.58 11.55 8.20
N THR A 48 -14.75 12.56 7.35
CA THR A 48 -15.84 12.60 6.38
C THR A 48 -15.36 11.99 5.07
N LEU A 49 -16.12 11.04 4.54
CA LEU A 49 -15.86 10.44 3.24
C LEU A 49 -16.79 11.02 2.19
N ILE A 50 -16.24 11.28 1.00
CA ILE A 50 -16.97 11.65 -0.20
C ILE A 50 -16.93 10.44 -1.11
N GLU A 51 -18.11 9.91 -1.42
CA GLU A 51 -18.27 8.87 -2.43
C GLU A 51 -18.98 9.48 -3.64
N VAL A 52 -18.41 9.25 -4.82
CA VAL A 52 -18.99 9.64 -6.11
C VAL A 52 -19.22 8.41 -6.98
N THR A 53 -20.05 8.54 -8.01
CA THR A 53 -20.33 7.40 -8.91
C THR A 53 -19.20 7.15 -9.89
N ASP A 54 -18.61 8.21 -10.45
CA ASP A 54 -17.55 8.12 -11.45
C ASP A 54 -16.23 8.74 -10.97
N ALA A 55 -15.11 8.24 -11.48
CA ALA A 55 -13.80 8.79 -11.16
C ALA A 55 -13.63 10.24 -11.64
N ALA A 56 -14.18 10.58 -12.80
CA ALA A 56 -14.11 11.92 -13.38
C ALA A 56 -14.85 12.97 -12.52
N ASP A 57 -15.93 12.57 -11.85
CA ASP A 57 -16.60 13.45 -10.88
C ASP A 57 -15.66 13.79 -9.72
N LEU A 58 -14.90 12.81 -9.22
CA LEU A 58 -13.94 13.07 -8.14
C LEU A 58 -12.81 13.99 -8.60
N ASP A 59 -12.32 13.79 -9.81
CA ASP A 59 -11.31 14.65 -10.42
C ASP A 59 -11.85 16.08 -10.63
N ALA A 60 -13.12 16.24 -11.02
CA ALA A 60 -13.77 17.54 -11.11
C ALA A 60 -13.89 18.24 -9.74
N LEU A 61 -14.25 17.50 -8.68
CA LEU A 61 -14.30 18.03 -7.32
C LEU A 61 -12.91 18.46 -6.80
N GLN A 62 -11.86 17.73 -7.16
CA GLN A 62 -10.48 18.08 -6.83
C GLN A 62 -9.96 19.26 -7.67
N GLY A 63 -10.50 19.49 -8.86
CA GLY A 63 -10.20 20.64 -9.71
C GLY A 63 -10.93 21.92 -9.32
N ASP A 64 -12.03 21.84 -8.57
CA ASP A 64 -12.78 23.01 -8.12
C ASP A 64 -12.05 23.72 -6.96
N ALA A 65 -11.69 24.98 -7.15
CA ALA A 65 -10.93 25.79 -6.18
C ALA A 65 -11.62 25.93 -4.80
N ARG A 66 -12.94 25.73 -4.71
CA ARG A 66 -13.70 25.80 -3.45
C ARG A 66 -13.71 24.48 -2.69
N LEU A 67 -13.58 23.37 -3.41
CA LEU A 67 -13.69 22.02 -2.87
C LEU A 67 -12.33 21.37 -2.66
N ALA A 68 -11.35 21.66 -3.52
CA ALA A 68 -9.99 21.16 -3.41
C ALA A 68 -9.36 21.37 -2.01
N PRO A 69 -9.52 22.54 -1.35
CA PRO A 69 -8.97 22.74 0.00
C PRO A 69 -9.67 21.94 1.09
N LEU A 70 -10.87 21.43 0.82
CA LEU A 70 -11.67 20.63 1.75
C LEU A 70 -11.41 19.12 1.58
N ILE A 71 -10.74 18.71 0.50
CA ILE A 71 -10.37 17.32 0.22
C ILE A 71 -8.93 17.10 0.67
N VAL A 72 -8.72 16.17 1.59
CA VAL A 72 -7.39 15.85 2.14
C VAL A 72 -6.63 14.89 1.25
N ALA A 73 -7.30 13.80 0.87
CA ALA A 73 -6.68 12.74 0.09
C ALA A 73 -7.72 11.93 -0.66
N ARG A 74 -7.33 11.40 -1.82
CA ARG A 74 -8.10 10.40 -2.55
C ARG A 74 -7.72 9.02 -2.03
N VAL A 75 -8.71 8.23 -1.62
CA VAL A 75 -8.51 6.87 -1.07
C VAL A 75 -8.74 5.82 -2.14
N SER A 76 -9.63 6.10 -3.10
CA SER A 76 -9.89 5.26 -4.27
C SER A 76 -10.30 6.09 -5.48
N ALA A 77 -10.58 5.44 -6.61
CA ALA A 77 -11.06 6.13 -7.80
C ALA A 77 -12.35 6.94 -7.55
N THR A 78 -13.22 6.48 -6.66
CA THR A 78 -14.54 7.08 -6.39
C THR A 78 -14.70 7.60 -4.96
N VAL A 79 -13.66 7.46 -4.12
CA VAL A 79 -13.73 7.85 -2.71
C VAL A 79 -12.59 8.79 -2.35
N ALA A 80 -12.93 9.90 -1.69
CA ALA A 80 -11.98 10.81 -1.07
C ALA A 80 -12.31 11.11 0.38
N VAL A 81 -11.28 11.46 1.15
CA VAL A 81 -11.38 11.92 2.53
C VAL A 81 -11.41 13.44 2.51
N ALA A 82 -12.40 14.01 3.20
CA ALA A 82 -12.48 15.43 3.45
C ALA A 82 -11.86 15.79 4.82
N LEU A 83 -11.58 17.08 5.00
CA LEU A 83 -11.04 17.60 6.25
C LEU A 83 -11.97 17.26 7.43
N PRO A 84 -11.42 16.77 8.56
CA PRO A 84 -12.20 16.59 9.77
C PRO A 84 -12.80 17.93 10.21
N ASP A 85 -13.97 17.89 10.84
CA ASP A 85 -14.72 19.07 11.32
C ASP A 85 -15.18 20.06 10.24
N LYS A 86 -14.97 19.76 8.95
CA LYS A 86 -15.41 20.61 7.82
C LYS A 86 -16.55 20.02 7.01
N ALA A 87 -17.20 18.96 7.48
CA ALA A 87 -18.34 18.31 6.80
C ALA A 87 -19.43 19.30 6.37
N ARG A 88 -19.83 20.23 7.25
CA ARG A 88 -20.85 21.24 6.94
C ARG A 88 -20.41 22.21 5.84
N ALA A 89 -19.16 22.66 5.90
CA ALA A 89 -18.59 23.55 4.89
C ALA A 89 -18.45 22.86 3.54
N LEU A 90 -18.08 21.57 3.54
CA LEU A 90 -18.04 20.73 2.35
C LEU A 90 -19.43 20.58 1.71
N LEU A 91 -20.46 20.25 2.49
CA LEU A 91 -21.83 20.13 1.97
C LEU A 91 -22.33 21.45 1.37
N ASP A 92 -22.01 22.58 2.00
CA ASP A 92 -22.35 23.90 1.49
C ASP A 92 -21.59 24.23 0.19
N ALA A 93 -20.29 23.92 0.13
CA ALA A 93 -19.48 24.09 -1.07
C ALA A 93 -19.98 23.20 -2.22
N LEU A 94 -20.33 21.94 -1.96
CA LEU A 94 -20.90 21.03 -2.95
C LEU A 94 -22.23 21.55 -3.49
N ARG A 95 -23.13 22.02 -2.62
CA ARG A 95 -24.39 22.64 -3.03
C ARG A 95 -24.18 23.89 -3.87
N LYS A 96 -23.20 24.74 -3.51
CA LYS A 96 -22.83 25.93 -4.29
C LYS A 96 -22.21 25.62 -5.64
N ALA A 97 -21.54 24.48 -5.76
CA ALA A 97 -21.02 23.95 -7.02
C ALA A 97 -22.11 23.26 -7.87
N GLY A 98 -23.35 23.16 -7.36
CA GLY A 98 -24.48 22.54 -8.06
C GLY A 98 -24.57 21.02 -7.85
N HIS A 99 -23.73 20.43 -7.01
CA HIS A 99 -23.82 19.03 -6.63
C HIS A 99 -24.89 18.83 -5.56
N THR A 100 -25.60 17.70 -5.62
CA THR A 100 -26.60 17.30 -4.61
C THR A 100 -26.06 16.14 -3.77
N PRO A 101 -25.25 16.40 -2.73
CA PRO A 101 -24.69 15.35 -1.88
C PRO A 101 -25.78 14.67 -1.06
N LYS A 102 -25.70 13.35 -0.95
CA LYS A 102 -26.48 12.55 -0.01
C LYS A 102 -25.62 12.31 1.23
N VAL A 103 -26.19 12.51 2.42
CA VAL A 103 -25.51 12.25 3.69
C VAL A 103 -25.93 10.86 4.16
N SER A 104 -24.97 10.01 4.50
CA SER A 104 -25.19 8.68 5.05
C SER A 104 -24.25 8.47 6.23
N GLY A 105 -24.82 8.18 7.40
CA GLY A 105 -24.12 8.14 8.69
C GLY A 105 -24.73 9.14 9.67
N GLU A 106 -25.38 8.62 10.73
CA GLU A 106 -25.76 9.35 11.94
C GLU A 106 -24.73 9.12 13.04
#